data_AF-A0A1J3D6K1-F1
#
_entry.id   AF-A0A1J3D6K1-F1
#
_cell.length_a   1.000
_cell.length_b   1.000
_cell.length_c   1.000
_cell.angle_alpha   90.00
_cell.angle_beta   90.00
_cell.angle_gamma   90.00
#
_symmetry.space_group_name_H-M   'P 1'
#
loop_
_entity.id
_entity.type
_entity.pdbx_description
1 polymer ?
#
loop_
_entity_poly.entity_id
_entity_poly.type
_entity_poly.pdbx_seq_one_letter_code
_entity_poly.pdbx_strand_id
1 'polypeptide(L)' 'DNGFRLNYPCYSSLLMSLAKLNLGRLAYMTYRRMEADGFIVGMIDYRSIVNALCKNGFTEAAEMFMCKILKTGFVLDS' A
#
# COMPACT_ATOMS: atom_id res chain seq x y z
N ASP A 1 20.37 -3.62 -18.04
CA ASP A 1 18.93 -3.28 -18.08
C ASP A 1 18.57 -2.22 -17.06
N ASN A 2 18.60 -0.95 -17.48
CA ASN A 2 18.11 0.15 -16.66
C ASN A 2 16.59 0.18 -16.74
N GLY A 3 15.93 -0.68 -15.96
CA GLY A 3 14.48 -0.68 -15.84
C GLY A 3 13.95 0.67 -15.35
N PHE A 4 12.76 1.04 -15.81
CA PHE A 4 12.05 2.22 -15.33
C PHE A 4 11.76 2.10 -13.83
N ARG A 5 12.26 3.06 -13.06
CA ARG A 5 11.98 3.16 -11.62
C ARG A 5 10.87 4.17 -11.41
N LEU A 6 9.74 3.70 -10.89
CA LEU A 6 8.61 4.57 -10.58
C LEU A 6 8.97 5.54 -9.45
N ASN A 7 8.41 6.75 -9.50
CA ASN A 7 8.48 7.71 -8.42
C ASN A 7 7.33 7.49 -7.42
N TYR A 8 7.40 8.12 -6.25
CA TYR A 8 6.38 8.02 -5.21
C TYR A 8 4.95 8.36 -5.72
N PRO A 9 4.72 9.49 -6.43
CA PRO A 9 3.38 9.81 -6.94
C PRO A 9 2.78 8.76 -7.86
N CYS A 10 3.60 8.13 -8.72
CA CYS A 10 3.16 7.03 -9.58
C CYS A 10 2.75 5.81 -8.75
N TYR A 11 3.53 5.45 -7.72
CA TYR A 11 3.18 4.34 -6.82
C TYR A 11 1.87 4.59 -6.07
N SER A 12 1.69 5.78 -5.48
CA SER A 12 0.46 6.15 -4.78
C SER A 12 -0.76 6.09 -5.71
N SER A 13 -0.65 6.65 -6.92
CA SER A 13 -1.73 6.63 -7.91
C SER A 13 -2.10 5.20 -8.35
N LEU A 14 -1.09 4.36 -8.56
CA LEU A 14 -1.28 2.96 -8.94
C LEU A 14 -1.92 2.16 -7.80
N LEU A 15 -1.45 2.32 -6.57
CA LEU A 15 -2.02 1.68 -5.38
C LEU A 15 -3.49 2.05 -5.19
N MET A 16 -3.82 3.33 -5.32
CA MET A 16 -5.20 3.83 -5.19
C MET A 16 -6.11 3.27 -6.29
N SER A 17 -5.59 3.15 -7.51
CA SER A 17 -6.34 2.59 -8.65
C SER A 17 -6.60 1.09 -8.47
N LEU A 18 -5.57 0.33 -8.08
CA LEU A 18 -5.68 -1.11 -7.83
C LEU A 18 -6.62 -1.40 -6.65
N ALA A 19 -6.57 -0.57 -5.61
CA ALA A 19 -7.50 -0.60 -4.48
C ALA A 19 -8.95 -0.38 -4.93
N LYS A 20 -9.23 0.63 -5.77
CA LYS A 20 -10.57 0.90 -6.33
C LYS A 20 -11.09 -0.20 -7.24
N LEU A 21 -10.19 -0.89 -7.95
CA LEU A 21 -10.52 -2.00 -8.85
C LEU A 21 -10.61 -3.35 -8.14
N ASN A 22 -10.53 -3.38 -6.81
CA ASN A 22 -10.59 -4.60 -6.00
C ASN A 22 -9.46 -5.60 -6.32
N LEU A 23 -8.35 -5.12 -6.88
CA LEU A 23 -7.17 -5.91 -7.25
C LEU A 23 -6.17 -5.98 -6.09
N GLY A 24 -6.63 -6.41 -4.92
CA GLY A 24 -5.87 -6.36 -3.65
C GLY A 24 -4.50 -7.04 -3.73
N ARG A 25 -4.40 -8.17 -4.43
CA ARG A 25 -3.13 -8.88 -4.63
C ARG A 25 -2.11 -8.05 -5.43
N LEU A 26 -2.55 -7.38 -6.49
CA LEU A 26 -1.68 -6.49 -7.28
C LEU A 26 -1.33 -5.24 -6.49
N ALA A 27 -2.26 -4.68 -5.71
CA ALA A 27 -1.98 -3.57 -4.82
C ALA A 27 -0.88 -3.94 -3.81
N TYR A 28 -0.94 -5.13 -3.22
CA TYR A 28 0.09 -5.62 -2.31
C TYR A 28 1.47 -5.79 -2.99
N MET A 29 1.50 -6.36 -4.20
CA MET A 29 2.77 -6.49 -4.96
C MET A 29 3.38 -5.13 -5.29
N THR A 30 2.55 -4.16 -5.71
CA THR A 30 2.98 -2.78 -5.98
C THR A 30 3.54 -2.12 -4.74
N TYR A 31 2.91 -2.31 -3.57
CA TYR A 31 3.42 -1.82 -2.29
C TYR A 31 4.79 -2.40 -1.96
N ARG A 32 4.95 -3.72 -2.07
CA ARG A 32 6.23 -4.39 -1.83
C ARG A 32 7.35 -3.87 -2.73
N ARG A 33 7.02 -3.51 -3.97
CA ARG A 33 7.98 -2.90 -4.89
C ARG A 33 8.32 -1.47 -4.51
N MET A 34 7.34 -0.68 -4.11
CA MET A 34 7.55 0.67 -3.59
C MET A 34 8.48 0.68 -2.37
N GLU A 35 8.30 -0.25 -1.43
CA GLU A 35 9.22 -0.44 -0.29
C GLU A 35 10.64 -0.81 -0.75
N ALA A 36 10.77 -1.74 -1.71
CA ALA A 36 12.06 -2.16 -2.24
C ALA A 36 12.81 -1.02 -2.96
N ASP A 37 12.07 -0.07 -3.53
CA ASP A 37 12.63 1.13 -4.13
C ASP A 37 12.98 2.21 -3.07
N GLY A 38 12.70 1.97 -1.78
CA GLY A 38 13.07 2.84 -0.66
C GLY A 38 12.02 3.89 -0.28
N PHE A 39 10.79 3.75 -0.76
CA PHE A 39 9.71 4.67 -0.45
C PHE A 39 8.84 4.16 0.71
N ILE A 40 8.34 5.10 1.53
CA ILE A 40 7.42 4.82 2.65
C ILE A 40 6.04 5.37 2.30
N VAL A 41 5.02 4.52 2.34
CA VAL A 41 3.62 4.90 2.08
C VAL A 41 3.14 5.94 3.10
N GLY A 42 2.55 7.03 2.62
CA GLY A 42 1.94 8.07 3.46
C GLY A 42 0.65 7.61 4.14
N MET A 43 0.24 8.32 5.21
CA MET A 43 -0.92 7.95 6.04
C MET A 43 -2.25 7.88 5.26
N ILE A 44 -2.44 8.77 4.28
CA ILE A 44 -3.65 8.82 3.44
C ILE A 44 -3.71 7.61 2.51
N ASP A 45 -2.58 7.25 1.92
CA ASP A 45 -2.44 6.07 1.05
C ASP A 45 -2.69 4.79 1.86
N TYR A 46 -2.16 4.71 3.08
CA TYR A 46 -2.39 3.59 4.00
C TYR A 46 -3.87 3.36 4.32
N ARG A 47 -4.58 4.40 4.80
CA ARG A 47 -6.01 4.29 5.16
C ARG A 47 -6.83 3.82 3.96
N SER A 48 -6.47 4.31 2.77
CA SER A 48 -7.13 3.94 1.52
C SER A 48 -6.89 2.47 1.13
N ILE A 49 -5.64 1.99 1.27
CA ILE A 49 -5.26 0.60 0.96
C ILE A 49 -5.94 -0.38 1.94
N VAL A 50 -5.88 -0.12 3.25
CA VAL A 50 -6.51 -0.97 4.26
C VAL A 50 -8.02 -1.03 4.05
N ASN A 51 -8.68 0.12 3.86
CA ASN A 51 -10.13 0.17 3.62
C ASN A 51 -10.52 -0.61 2.36
N ALA A 52 -9.75 -0.50 1.28
CA ALA A 52 -10.00 -1.24 0.05
C ALA A 52 -9.80 -2.75 0.22
N LEU A 53 -8.73 -3.17 0.89
CA LEU A 53 -8.49 -4.60 1.17
C LEU A 53 -9.62 -5.19 2.02
N CYS A 54 -10.04 -4.49 3.07
CA CYS A 54 -11.16 -4.91 3.93
C CYS A 54 -12.49 -5.02 3.17
N LYS A 55 -12.83 -4.03 2.34
CA LYS A 55 -14.06 -4.05 1.52
C LYS A 55 -14.13 -5.21 0.54
N ASN A 56 -12.99 -5.80 0.20
CA ASN A 56 -12.87 -6.89 -0.74
C ASN A 56 -12.64 -8.26 -0.10
N GLY A 57 -12.74 -8.35 1.24
CA GLY A 57 -12.51 -9.60 1.96
C GLY A 57 -11.05 -10.04 2.03
N PHE A 58 -10.10 -9.20 1.60
CA PHE A 58 -8.66 -9.47 1.73
C PHE A 58 -8.16 -9.05 3.13
N THR A 59 -8.81 -9.56 4.18
CA THR A 59 -8.57 -9.16 5.57
C THR A 59 -7.18 -9.50 6.07
N GLU A 60 -6.64 -10.67 5.71
CA GLU A 60 -5.27 -11.08 6.08
C GLU A 60 -4.21 -10.13 5.48
N ALA A 61 -4.40 -9.72 4.21
CA ALA A 61 -3.51 -8.76 3.57
C ALA A 61 -3.63 -7.37 4.22
N ALA A 62 -4.84 -6.96 4.61
CA ALA A 62 -5.09 -5.71 5.33
C ALA A 62 -4.42 -5.71 6.71
N GLU A 63 -4.56 -6.81 7.45
CA GLU A 63 -3.96 -7.01 8.78
C GLU A 63 -2.43 -7.00 8.69
N MET A 64 -1.85 -7.72 7.73
CA MET A 64 -0.41 -7.71 7.51
C MET A 64 0.12 -6.30 7.22
N PHE A 65 -0.63 -5.52 6.43
CA PHE A 65 -0.32 -4.10 6.15
C PHE A 65 -0.41 -3.23 7.41
N MET A 66 -1.45 -3.42 8.22
CA MET A 66 -1.63 -2.71 9.50
C MET A 66 -0.50 -3.04 10.49
N CYS A 67 -0.20 -4.33 10.69
CA CYS A 67 0.88 -4.78 11.58
C CYS A 67 2.24 -4.24 11.14
N LYS A 68 2.49 -4.13 9.84
CA LYS A 68 3.72 -3.55 9.29
C LYS A 68 3.84 -2.07 9.67
N ILE A 69 2.77 -1.31 9.52
CA ILE A 69 2.73 0.13 9.84
C ILE A 69 2.88 0.38 11.34
N LEU A 70 2.19 -0.40 12.18
CA LEU A 70 2.33 -0.33 13.63
C LEU A 70 3.76 -0.60 14.08
N LYS A 71 4.46 -1.55 13.43
CA LYS A 71 5.87 -1.85 13.71
C LYS A 71 6.85 -0.78 13.25
N THR A 72 6.50 0.01 12.24
CA THR A 72 7.32 1.16 11.79
C THR A 72 7.16 2.42 12.64
N GLY A 73 6.40 2.38 13.74
CA GLY A 73 6.32 3.49 14.70
C GLY A 73 5.35 4.59 14.31
N PHE A 74 4.32 4.29 13.50
CA PHE A 74 3.26 5.26 13.25
C PHE A 74 2.37 5.39 14.48
N VAL A 75 2.52 6.50 15.19
CA VAL A 75 1.47 7.06 16.03
C VAL A 75 0.29 7.32 15.10
N LEU A 76 -0.74 6.48 15.22
CA LEU A 76 -2.07 6.80 14.70
C LEU A 76 -2.58 7.96 15.53
N ASP A 77 -2.17 9.19 15.18
CA ASP A 77 -2.87 10.35 15.71
C ASP A 77 -4.30 10.29 15.16
N SER A 78 -5.20 10.07 16.13
CA SER A 78 -6.64 10.02 16.05
C SER A 78 -7.23 11.29 15.43
#